data_AF-A0A815M940-F1
#
_entry.id   AF-A0A815M940-F1
#
_cell.length_a   1.000
_cell.length_b   1.000
_cell.length_c   1.000
_cell.angle_alpha   90.00
_cell.angle_beta   90.00
_cell.angle_gamma   90.00
#
_symmetry.space_group_name_H-M   'P 1'
#
loop_
_entity.id
_entity.type
_entity.pdbx_description
1 polymer ?
#
loop_
_entity_poly.entity_id
_entity_poly.type
_entity_poly.pdbx_seq_one_letter_code
_entity_poly.pdbx_strand_id
1 'polypeptide(L)'
;MSSDNELFRGRFDNVPDRKPISVRIFISSTFADTIEERNVLMENIYPKLRDYCLQIYNIPFQYSDMRWGVQDHASDDHSTVDLCLQELDQCCRLSLATNCVILLSHRYGWRSLPNRITSDLLNKLKEIVSVDQPSSLIDKAYVLDDNFIESVYVLRPIDPEKREEWKIMEKDLTTILRRASDICLENKTITQSERNEFHISVTAKEIIRALENNAIDHQRMVSFFREIEDIDQLDARLKSKLADTDNETEVLLNEIKSNIREKLPRENQFTYRV
;
A
#
# COMPACT_ATOMS: atom_id res chain seq x y z
N MET A 1 -43.33 0.95 9.98
CA MET A 1 -43.32 2.40 9.71
C MET A 1 -42.02 2.68 8.94
N SER A 2 -42.08 3.35 7.78
CA SER A 2 -40.91 3.43 6.89
C SER A 2 -39.74 4.18 7.55
N SER A 3 -38.52 3.71 7.25
CA SER A 3 -37.25 4.27 7.72
C SER A 3 -37.08 5.76 7.46
N ASP A 4 -37.81 6.30 6.48
CA ASP A 4 -37.57 7.64 5.95
C ASP A 4 -38.01 8.75 6.91
N ASN A 5 -39.02 8.48 7.75
CA ASN A 5 -39.51 9.47 8.73
C ASN A 5 -38.54 9.68 9.91
N GLU A 6 -37.68 8.70 10.22
CA GLU A 6 -36.71 8.84 11.32
C GLU A 6 -35.50 9.69 10.90
N LEU A 7 -35.11 9.66 9.62
CA LEU A 7 -34.05 10.50 9.07
C LEU A 7 -34.38 12.01 9.23
N PHE A 8 -35.60 12.41 8.86
CA PHE A 8 -36.07 13.80 9.03
C PHE A 8 -36.26 14.22 10.49
N ARG A 9 -36.23 13.27 11.43
CA ARG A 9 -36.27 13.51 12.88
C ARG A 9 -34.87 13.58 13.50
N GLY A 10 -33.81 13.52 12.69
CA GLY A 10 -32.42 13.57 13.15
C GLY A 10 -31.93 12.28 13.80
N ARG A 11 -32.60 11.14 13.58
CA ARG A 11 -32.17 9.83 14.06
C ARG A 11 -31.51 9.06 12.93
N PHE A 12 -30.20 8.89 13.03
CA PHE A 12 -29.36 8.28 11.99
C PHE A 12 -29.03 6.81 12.25
N ASP A 13 -29.53 6.24 13.35
CA ASP A 13 -29.16 4.91 13.84
C ASP A 13 -29.57 3.76 12.90
N ASN A 14 -30.46 4.02 11.92
CA ASN A 14 -30.99 3.03 10.99
C ASN A 14 -30.99 3.51 9.53
N VAL A 15 -30.06 4.39 9.14
CA VAL A 15 -29.90 4.76 7.72
C VAL A 15 -29.33 3.54 6.98
N PRO A 16 -29.99 3.04 5.93
CA PRO A 16 -29.48 1.90 5.17
C PRO A 16 -28.11 2.23 4.56
N ASP A 17 -27.18 1.27 4.64
CA ASP A 17 -25.92 1.39 3.92
C ASP A 17 -26.16 1.60 2.43
N ARG A 18 -25.40 2.53 1.85
CA ARG A 18 -25.51 2.86 0.43
C ARG A 18 -25.15 1.62 -0.37
N LYS A 19 -26.14 1.02 -1.04
CA LYS A 19 -25.89 -0.11 -1.94
C LYS A 19 -24.89 0.31 -3.03
N PRO A 20 -23.89 -0.53 -3.35
CA PRO A 20 -22.98 -0.27 -4.46
C PRO A 20 -23.79 -0.11 -5.76
N ILE A 21 -23.43 0.86 -6.61
CA ILE A 21 -24.12 1.13 -7.89
C ILE A 21 -23.16 1.16 -9.09
N SER A 22 -21.89 0.83 -8.87
CA SER A 22 -20.82 0.87 -9.87
C SER A 22 -19.87 -0.29 -9.65
N VAL A 23 -19.18 -0.72 -10.70
CA VAL A 23 -17.98 -1.56 -10.58
C VAL A 23 -16.79 -0.63 -10.40
N ARG A 24 -16.06 -0.78 -9.29
CA ARG A 24 -14.87 0.00 -8.96
C ARG A 24 -13.72 -0.94 -8.65
N ILE A 25 -12.62 -0.83 -9.38
CA ILE A 25 -11.46 -1.71 -9.20
C ILE A 25 -10.26 -0.90 -8.74
N PHE A 26 -9.67 -1.28 -7.61
CA PHE A 26 -8.35 -0.83 -7.20
C PHE A 26 -7.28 -1.76 -7.79
N ILE A 27 -6.21 -1.18 -8.35
CA ILE A 27 -5.06 -1.92 -8.86
C ILE A 27 -3.90 -1.79 -7.88
N SER A 28 -3.54 -2.91 -7.24
CA SER A 28 -2.35 -2.99 -6.40
C SER A 28 -1.22 -3.68 -7.17
N SER A 29 -0.16 -2.94 -7.46
CA SER A 29 1.03 -3.48 -8.11
C SER A 29 2.30 -2.71 -7.76
N THR A 30 3.45 -3.29 -8.08
CA THR A 30 4.74 -2.60 -8.07
C THR A 30 4.95 -1.79 -9.35
N PHE A 31 5.70 -0.68 -9.29
CA PHE A 31 5.84 0.23 -10.43
C PHE A 31 6.58 -0.39 -11.62
N ALA A 32 7.88 -0.65 -11.48
CA ALA A 32 8.77 -0.82 -12.63
C ALA A 32 8.58 -2.14 -13.38
N ASP A 33 8.31 -3.22 -12.65
CA ASP A 33 8.22 -4.57 -13.20
C ASP A 33 6.84 -4.85 -13.83
N THR A 34 5.76 -4.19 -13.40
CA THR A 34 4.40 -4.44 -13.94
C THR A 34 3.93 -3.40 -14.97
N ILE A 35 4.85 -2.63 -15.58
CA ILE A 35 4.50 -1.57 -16.54
C ILE A 35 3.71 -2.15 -17.72
N GLU A 36 4.16 -3.26 -18.30
CA GLU A 36 3.54 -3.85 -19.49
C GLU A 36 2.12 -4.32 -19.20
N GLU A 37 1.91 -5.03 -18.08
CA GLU A 37 0.58 -5.48 -17.65
C GLU A 37 -0.37 -4.29 -17.44
N ARG A 38 0.10 -3.24 -16.78
CA ARG A 38 -0.70 -2.03 -16.52
C ARG A 38 -1.05 -1.29 -17.82
N ASN A 39 -0.11 -1.20 -18.76
CA ASN A 39 -0.36 -0.59 -20.07
C ASN A 39 -1.44 -1.37 -20.84
N VAL A 40 -1.35 -2.70 -20.89
CA VAL A 40 -2.36 -3.55 -21.53
C VAL A 40 -3.73 -3.39 -20.85
N LEU A 41 -3.76 -3.31 -19.52
CA LEU A 41 -5.00 -3.07 -18.79
C LEU A 41 -5.65 -1.74 -19.21
N MET A 42 -4.87 -0.66 -19.25
CA MET A 42 -5.36 0.66 -19.63
C MET A 42 -5.78 0.76 -21.09
N GLU A 43 -4.96 0.27 -22.01
CA GLU A 43 -5.16 0.46 -23.46
C GLU A 43 -6.20 -0.51 -24.02
N ASN A 44 -6.30 -1.72 -23.48
CA ASN A 44 -7.08 -2.79 -24.10
C ASN A 44 -8.21 -3.33 -23.21
N ILE A 45 -8.05 -3.38 -21.89
CA ILE A 45 -9.00 -4.08 -21.00
C ILE A 45 -10.04 -3.12 -20.41
N TYR A 46 -9.62 -2.03 -19.77
CA TYR A 46 -10.55 -1.09 -19.12
C TYR A 46 -11.58 -0.47 -20.08
N PRO A 47 -11.25 -0.11 -21.34
CA PRO A 47 -12.25 0.37 -22.29
C PRO A 47 -13.32 -0.69 -22.57
N LYS A 48 -12.91 -1.95 -22.78
CA LYS A 48 -13.85 -3.07 -23.04
C LYS A 48 -14.72 -3.36 -21.83
N LEU A 49 -14.15 -3.36 -20.62
CA LEU A 49 -14.91 -3.55 -19.38
C LEU A 49 -15.92 -2.42 -19.17
N ARG A 50 -15.52 -1.18 -19.45
CA ARG A 50 -16.41 -0.02 -19.39
C ARG A 50 -17.60 -0.16 -20.33
N ASP A 51 -17.33 -0.47 -21.59
CA ASP A 51 -18.38 -0.66 -22.60
C ASP A 51 -19.30 -1.82 -22.24
N TYR A 52 -18.73 -2.95 -21.80
CA TYR A 52 -19.51 -4.11 -21.39
C TYR A 52 -20.40 -3.84 -20.17
N CYS A 53 -19.87 -3.23 -19.10
CA CYS A 53 -20.64 -2.90 -17.91
C CYS A 53 -21.78 -1.92 -18.23
N LEU A 54 -21.50 -0.92 -19.07
CA LEU A 54 -22.48 0.08 -19.46
C LEU A 54 -23.55 -0.50 -20.40
N GLN A 55 -23.17 -1.24 -21.44
CA GLN A 55 -24.10 -1.73 -22.45
C GLN A 55 -24.98 -2.88 -21.95
N ILE A 56 -24.41 -3.80 -21.19
CA ILE A 56 -25.11 -5.03 -20.78
C ILE A 56 -25.88 -4.81 -19.48
N TYR A 57 -25.29 -4.08 -18.53
CA TYR A 57 -25.87 -3.93 -17.19
C TYR A 57 -26.31 -2.50 -16.86
N ASN A 58 -25.98 -1.51 -17.69
CA ASN A 58 -26.19 -0.08 -17.41
C ASN A 58 -25.53 0.37 -16.09
N ILE A 59 -24.33 -0.15 -15.83
CA ILE A 59 -23.57 0.10 -14.60
C ILE A 59 -22.26 0.82 -14.95
N PRO A 60 -21.93 1.94 -14.26
CA PRO A 60 -20.65 2.60 -14.44
C PRO A 60 -19.48 1.70 -14.02
N PHE A 61 -18.41 1.73 -14.81
CA PHE A 61 -17.13 1.11 -14.49
C PHE A 61 -16.08 2.18 -14.20
N GLN A 62 -15.36 2.01 -13.10
CA GLN A 62 -14.25 2.88 -12.69
C GLN A 62 -13.07 2.01 -12.26
N TYR A 63 -11.86 2.50 -12.51
CA TYR A 63 -10.64 1.89 -12.03
C TYR A 63 -9.78 2.96 -11.36
N SER A 64 -9.02 2.54 -10.36
CA SER A 64 -8.11 3.36 -9.58
C SER A 64 -6.74 2.71 -9.65
N ASP A 65 -5.88 3.23 -10.52
CA ASP A 65 -4.45 2.90 -10.58
C ASP A 65 -3.67 4.13 -10.10
N MET A 66 -3.32 4.12 -8.82
CA MET A 66 -2.62 5.25 -8.19
C MET A 66 -1.21 5.44 -8.76
N ARG A 67 -0.70 4.52 -9.57
CA ARG A 67 0.63 4.62 -10.19
C ARG A 67 0.62 5.52 -11.43
N TRP A 68 -0.57 5.84 -11.97
CA TRP A 68 -0.81 6.79 -13.06
C TRP A 68 -1.59 8.00 -12.53
N GLY A 69 -0.96 8.83 -11.70
CA GLY A 69 -1.61 10.05 -11.22
C GLY A 69 -1.35 10.47 -9.77
N VAL A 70 -0.33 9.93 -9.08
CA VAL A 70 0.12 10.55 -7.84
C VAL A 70 0.56 11.99 -8.18
N GLN A 71 -0.16 12.96 -7.65
CA GLN A 71 0.17 14.36 -7.83
C GLN A 71 1.40 14.69 -6.97
N ASP A 72 2.30 15.53 -7.48
CA ASP A 72 3.55 15.93 -6.82
C ASP A 72 3.37 16.32 -5.35
N HIS A 73 2.29 17.03 -5.00
CA HIS A 73 2.00 17.45 -3.64
C HIS A 73 1.70 16.28 -2.68
N ALA A 74 1.04 15.21 -3.13
CA ALA A 74 0.78 14.04 -2.29
C ALA A 74 2.09 13.29 -1.95
N SER A 75 3.08 13.41 -2.84
CA SER A 75 4.42 12.88 -2.59
C SER A 75 5.20 13.76 -1.62
N ASP A 76 5.11 15.09 -1.78
CA ASP A 76 5.78 16.05 -0.91
C ASP A 76 5.19 16.03 0.53
N ASP A 77 3.88 15.84 0.69
CA ASP A 77 3.22 15.75 2.01
C ASP A 77 3.20 14.32 2.61
N HIS A 78 3.87 13.35 1.95
CA HIS A 78 3.91 11.94 2.36
C HIS A 78 2.52 11.26 2.49
N SER A 79 1.48 11.84 1.89
CA SER A 79 0.10 11.35 1.99
C SER A 79 -0.23 10.28 0.95
N THR A 80 0.65 10.00 -0.01
CA THR A 80 0.42 9.01 -1.09
C THR A 80 -0.04 7.65 -0.56
N VAL A 81 0.59 7.13 0.49
CA VAL A 81 0.23 5.82 1.05
C VAL A 81 -1.17 5.85 1.67
N ASP A 82 -1.47 6.88 2.46
CA ASP A 82 -2.78 7.06 3.10
C ASP A 82 -3.90 7.17 2.04
N LEU A 83 -3.66 7.91 0.97
CA LEU A 83 -4.59 8.05 -0.16
C LEU A 83 -4.80 6.71 -0.89
N CYS A 84 -3.74 5.93 -1.13
CA CYS A 84 -3.87 4.59 -1.72
C CYS A 84 -4.74 3.67 -0.87
N LEU A 85 -4.51 3.64 0.45
CA LEU A 85 -5.26 2.79 1.37
C LEU A 85 -6.74 3.23 1.50
N GLN A 86 -7.00 4.55 1.50
CA GLN A 86 -8.36 5.09 1.49
C GLN A 86 -9.11 4.75 0.20
N GLU A 87 -8.45 4.86 -0.95
CA GLU A 87 -9.06 4.51 -2.24
C GLU A 87 -9.34 3.01 -2.33
N LEU A 88 -8.43 2.16 -1.84
CA LEU A 88 -8.65 0.72 -1.71
C LEU A 88 -9.91 0.44 -0.86
N ASP A 89 -9.98 1.00 0.35
CA ASP A 89 -11.14 0.82 1.23
C ASP A 89 -12.44 1.31 0.56
N GLN A 90 -12.37 2.37 -0.23
CA GLN A 90 -13.50 2.89 -1.00
C GLN A 90 -13.94 1.96 -2.14
N CYS A 91 -13.01 1.42 -2.93
CA CYS A 91 -13.31 0.43 -3.97
C CYS A 91 -13.96 -0.81 -3.34
N CYS A 92 -13.42 -1.28 -2.23
CA CYS A 92 -13.95 -2.42 -1.50
C CYS A 92 -15.37 -2.21 -0.98
N ARG A 93 -15.67 -1.02 -0.44
CA ARG A 93 -17.01 -0.67 0.07
C ARG A 93 -18.03 -0.42 -1.06
N LEU A 94 -17.60 0.15 -2.19
CA LEU A 94 -18.52 0.71 -3.21
C LEU A 94 -18.58 -0.08 -4.52
N SER A 95 -17.80 -1.15 -4.69
CA SER A 95 -17.85 -1.98 -5.90
C SER A 95 -18.92 -3.07 -5.82
N LEU A 96 -19.63 -3.27 -6.94
CA LEU A 96 -20.61 -4.33 -7.11
C LEU A 96 -20.00 -5.72 -7.36
N ALA A 97 -18.78 -5.77 -7.91
CA ALA A 97 -18.14 -6.99 -8.35
C ALA A 97 -16.68 -6.98 -7.86
N THR A 98 -15.73 -7.41 -8.70
CA THR A 98 -14.31 -7.31 -8.42
C THR A 98 -13.95 -5.92 -7.89
N ASN A 99 -13.23 -5.86 -6.78
CA ASN A 99 -12.89 -4.61 -6.10
C ASN A 99 -11.38 -4.37 -6.00
N CYS A 100 -10.57 -5.42 -6.07
CA CYS A 100 -9.12 -5.35 -5.99
C CYS A 100 -8.50 -6.33 -6.99
N VAL A 101 -7.57 -5.84 -7.81
CA VAL A 101 -6.72 -6.64 -8.68
C VAL A 101 -5.28 -6.47 -8.23
N ILE A 102 -4.63 -7.58 -7.89
CA ILE A 102 -3.25 -7.64 -7.42
C ILE A 102 -2.37 -8.13 -8.57
N LEU A 103 -1.35 -7.37 -8.93
CA LEU A 103 -0.33 -7.76 -9.90
C LEU A 103 1.02 -7.85 -9.20
N LEU A 104 1.62 -9.03 -9.15
CA LEU A 104 2.93 -9.24 -8.53
C LEU A 104 3.86 -10.01 -9.47
N SER A 105 5.14 -9.62 -9.49
CA SER A 105 6.20 -10.36 -10.16
C SER A 105 7.35 -10.63 -9.19
N HIS A 106 8.56 -10.12 -9.43
CA HIS A 106 9.76 -10.40 -8.63
C HIS A 106 10.22 -9.22 -7.78
N ARG A 107 9.45 -8.13 -7.76
CA ARG A 107 9.70 -6.96 -6.94
C ARG A 107 8.79 -6.96 -5.71
N TYR A 108 9.37 -6.69 -4.54
CA TYR A 108 8.62 -6.43 -3.32
C TYR A 108 8.10 -4.98 -3.28
N GLY A 109 8.90 -4.05 -3.77
CA GLY A 109 8.49 -2.66 -4.01
C GLY A 109 8.99 -1.66 -2.97
N TRP A 110 8.52 -0.43 -3.11
CA TRP A 110 8.98 0.71 -2.31
C TRP A 110 8.52 0.59 -0.84
N ARG A 111 9.47 0.71 0.08
CA ARG A 111 9.27 0.74 1.54
C ARG A 111 9.41 2.19 2.00
N SER A 112 8.29 2.87 2.20
CA SER A 112 8.28 4.29 2.58
C SER A 112 8.49 4.46 4.08
N LEU A 113 9.01 5.62 4.48
CA LEU A 113 8.96 6.05 5.88
C LEU A 113 7.49 6.19 6.33
N PRO A 114 7.14 5.84 7.57
CA PRO A 114 5.80 6.10 8.10
C PRO A 114 5.54 7.60 8.18
N ASN A 115 4.37 8.05 7.69
CA ASN A 115 3.97 9.45 7.84
C ASN A 115 3.76 9.83 9.32
N ARG A 116 3.35 8.86 10.14
CA ARG A 116 3.09 9.02 11.57
C ARG A 116 3.71 7.87 12.35
N ILE A 117 4.30 8.19 13.50
CA ILE A 117 4.87 7.23 14.45
C ILE A 117 4.41 7.63 15.86
N THR A 118 3.93 6.70 16.67
CA THR A 118 3.54 7.01 18.07
C THR A 118 4.76 7.52 18.85
N SER A 119 4.53 8.43 19.82
CA SER A 119 5.63 8.93 20.63
C SER A 119 6.36 7.84 21.39
N ASP A 120 5.65 6.82 21.89
CA ASP A 120 6.25 5.66 22.54
C ASP A 120 7.21 4.91 21.62
N LEU A 121 6.76 4.56 20.40
CA LEU A 121 7.58 3.87 19.42
C LEU A 121 8.80 4.69 19.01
N LEU A 122 8.63 5.97 18.68
CA LEU A 122 9.76 6.80 18.25
C LEU A 122 10.79 7.00 19.36
N ASN A 123 10.36 7.13 20.62
CA ASN A 123 11.27 7.27 21.75
C ASN A 123 12.10 5.99 21.96
N LYS A 124 11.48 4.80 21.90
CA LYS A 124 12.20 3.51 21.94
C LYS A 124 13.25 3.42 20.84
N LEU A 125 12.92 3.85 19.62
CA LEU A 125 13.87 3.87 18.50
C LEU A 125 15.01 4.87 18.74
N LYS A 126 14.72 6.07 19.24
CA LYS A 126 15.74 7.09 19.56
C LYS A 126 16.74 6.63 20.62
N GLU A 127 16.31 5.85 21.61
CA GLU A 127 17.20 5.28 22.62
C GLU A 127 18.28 4.41 21.97
N ILE A 128 17.92 3.54 21.02
CA ILE A 128 18.87 2.71 20.27
C ILE A 128 19.81 3.57 19.42
N VAL A 129 19.26 4.56 18.70
CA VAL A 129 20.04 5.41 17.78
C VAL A 129 21.05 6.29 18.52
N SER A 130 20.69 6.81 19.69
CA SER A 130 21.53 7.70 20.49
C SER A 130 22.87 7.09 20.93
N VAL A 131 22.96 5.76 20.95
CA VAL A 131 24.19 5.00 21.25
C VAL A 131 25.17 5.02 20.06
N ASP A 132 24.68 5.13 18.82
CA ASP A 132 25.47 4.91 17.61
C ASP A 132 25.73 6.19 16.75
N GLN A 133 24.84 7.20 16.72
CA GLN A 133 25.01 8.51 16.03
C GLN A 133 23.78 9.45 16.29
N PRO A 134 23.77 10.76 15.88
CA PRO A 134 22.85 11.72 16.50
C PRO A 134 21.39 11.57 16.08
N SER A 135 20.51 11.50 17.09
CA SER A 135 19.04 11.65 17.05
C SER A 135 18.53 12.81 16.18
N SER A 136 19.42 13.75 15.86
CA SER A 136 19.20 14.93 15.02
C SER A 136 18.58 14.66 13.65
N LEU A 137 18.83 13.51 12.99
CA LEU A 137 18.16 13.22 11.71
C LEU A 137 16.68 12.92 11.92
N ILE A 138 16.35 12.15 12.96
CA ILE A 138 14.96 11.86 13.34
C ILE A 138 14.28 13.16 13.75
N ASP A 139 14.93 14.01 14.56
CA ASP A 139 14.37 15.30 15.00
C ASP A 139 14.25 16.33 13.85
N LYS A 140 15.05 16.19 12.79
CA LYS A 140 14.93 16.97 11.54
C LYS A 140 13.81 16.46 10.65
N ALA A 141 13.52 15.18 10.66
CA ALA A 141 12.48 14.60 9.80
C ALA A 141 11.10 14.61 10.47
N TYR A 142 11.01 14.39 11.78
CA TYR A 142 9.75 14.25 12.49
C TYR A 142 9.52 15.38 13.49
N VAL A 143 8.27 15.84 13.60
CA VAL A 143 7.82 16.84 14.57
C VAL A 143 6.72 16.26 15.46
N LEU A 144 6.75 16.59 16.75
CA LEU A 144 5.71 16.16 17.70
C LEU A 144 4.39 16.88 17.39
N ASP A 145 3.31 16.11 17.33
CA ASP A 145 1.93 16.56 17.28
C ASP A 145 1.19 15.97 18.50
N ASP A 146 0.93 16.82 19.48
CA ASP A 146 0.28 16.50 20.75
C ASP A 146 -1.24 16.70 20.72
N ASN A 147 -1.82 16.97 19.55
CA ASN A 147 -3.27 17.11 19.39
C ASN A 147 -4.02 15.75 19.36
N PHE A 148 -3.30 14.64 19.39
CA PHE A 148 -3.85 13.29 19.41
C PHE A 148 -3.94 12.74 20.84
N ILE A 149 -4.92 11.85 21.09
CA ILE A 149 -5.11 11.20 22.40
C ILE A 149 -3.84 10.48 22.84
N GLU A 150 -3.21 9.78 21.91
CA GLU A 150 -1.84 9.31 22.02
C GLU A 150 -0.99 10.21 21.14
N SER A 151 -0.04 10.94 21.72
CA SER A 151 0.78 11.89 20.97
C SER A 151 1.58 11.16 19.87
N VAL A 152 1.70 11.80 18.71
CA VAL A 152 2.36 11.21 17.54
C VAL A 152 3.42 12.14 17.01
N TYR A 153 4.41 11.57 16.34
CA TYR A 153 5.37 12.29 15.53
C TYR A 153 4.97 12.21 14.07
N VAL A 154 4.93 13.34 13.39
CA VAL A 154 4.54 13.46 11.97
C VAL A 154 5.77 13.79 11.12
N LEU A 155 5.91 13.10 9.99
CA LEU A 155 6.97 13.35 9.02
C LEU A 155 6.77 14.74 8.40
N ARG A 156 7.82 15.57 8.39
CA ARG A 156 7.76 16.91 7.82
C ARG A 156 7.61 16.82 6.31
N PRO A 157 6.80 17.69 5.69
CA PRO A 157 6.66 17.73 4.25
C PRO A 157 7.99 18.09 3.57
N ILE A 158 8.17 17.59 2.36
CA ILE A 158 9.33 17.85 1.52
C ILE A 158 9.23 19.28 0.99
N ASP A 159 10.28 20.07 1.23
CA ASP A 159 10.48 21.34 0.53
C ASP A 159 10.80 21.04 -0.95
N PRO A 160 9.98 21.50 -1.93
CA PRO A 160 10.19 21.21 -3.34
C PRO A 160 11.57 21.62 -3.87
N GLU A 161 12.19 22.65 -3.28
CA GLU A 161 13.54 23.11 -3.64
C GLU A 161 14.65 22.17 -3.14
N LYS A 162 14.35 21.30 -2.17
CA LYS A 162 15.29 20.40 -1.50
C LYS A 162 15.00 18.92 -1.74
N ARG A 163 14.25 18.58 -2.80
CA ARG A 163 13.91 17.17 -3.14
C ARG A 163 15.14 16.26 -3.24
N GLU A 164 16.27 16.73 -3.76
CA GLU A 164 17.49 15.93 -3.85
C GLU A 164 18.19 15.73 -2.49
N GLU A 165 18.22 16.76 -1.65
CA GLU A 165 18.71 16.64 -0.27
C GLU A 165 17.82 15.69 0.55
N TRP A 166 16.50 15.79 0.35
CA TRP A 166 15.54 14.89 0.96
C TRP A 166 15.81 13.43 0.61
N LYS A 167 16.02 13.10 -0.68
CA LYS A 167 16.29 11.71 -1.11
C LYS A 167 17.51 11.11 -0.41
N ILE A 168 18.56 11.91 -0.21
CA ILE A 168 19.76 11.47 0.51
C ILE A 168 19.41 11.23 1.98
N MET A 169 18.76 12.20 2.62
CA MET A 169 18.35 12.11 4.02
C MET A 169 17.39 10.94 4.28
N GLU A 170 16.40 10.73 3.41
CA GLU A 170 15.41 9.65 3.48
C GLU A 170 16.08 8.29 3.48
N LYS A 171 17.11 8.09 2.65
CA LYS A 171 17.89 6.85 2.60
C LYS A 171 18.60 6.56 3.92
N ASP A 172 19.26 7.58 4.48
CA ASP A 172 19.99 7.46 5.76
C ASP A 172 19.00 7.21 6.90
N LEU A 173 17.92 7.98 6.95
CA LEU A 173 16.87 7.86 7.95
C LEU A 173 16.16 6.50 7.90
N THR A 174 15.87 5.99 6.70
CA THR A 174 15.31 4.65 6.50
C THR A 174 16.26 3.58 7.06
N THR A 175 17.55 3.70 6.78
CA THR A 175 18.56 2.74 7.28
C THR A 175 18.62 2.76 8.81
N ILE A 176 18.62 3.96 9.40
CA ILE A 176 18.65 4.15 10.86
C ILE A 176 17.41 3.56 11.52
N LEU A 177 16.22 3.92 11.05
CA LEU A 177 14.96 3.49 11.66
C LEU A 177 14.74 1.98 11.54
N ARG A 178 15.10 1.38 10.39
CA ARG A 178 15.00 -0.06 10.19
C ARG A 178 15.91 -0.83 11.14
N ARG A 179 17.19 -0.45 11.20
CA ARG A 179 18.16 -1.04 12.15
C ARG A 179 17.69 -0.89 13.60
N ALA A 180 17.23 0.31 13.98
CA ALA A 180 16.71 0.54 15.33
C ALA A 180 15.50 -0.35 15.62
N SER A 181 14.58 -0.49 14.66
CA SER A 181 13.39 -1.32 14.83
C SER A 181 13.71 -2.81 14.93
N ASP A 182 14.69 -3.32 14.18
CA ASP A 182 15.16 -4.70 14.31
C ASP A 182 15.75 -4.95 15.72
N ILE A 183 16.61 -4.06 16.22
CA ILE A 183 17.18 -4.16 17.58
C ILE A 183 16.09 -4.07 18.66
N CYS A 184 15.12 -3.16 18.51
CA CYS A 184 13.98 -3.06 19.42
C CYS A 184 13.14 -4.36 19.44
N LEU A 185 12.93 -4.98 18.28
CA LEU A 185 12.21 -6.25 18.18
C LEU A 185 13.00 -7.39 18.85
N GLU A 186 14.31 -7.49 18.62
CA GLU A 186 15.20 -8.45 19.28
C GLU A 186 15.17 -8.31 20.80
N ASN A 187 15.16 -7.07 21.29
CA ASN A 187 15.05 -6.72 22.71
C ASN A 187 13.61 -6.84 23.26
N LYS A 188 12.62 -7.18 22.41
CA LYS A 188 11.20 -7.32 22.75
C LYS A 188 10.57 -6.04 23.33
N THR A 189 11.06 -4.87 22.91
CA THR A 189 10.51 -3.56 23.31
C THR A 189 9.41 -3.06 22.37
N ILE A 190 9.36 -3.61 21.16
CA ILE A 190 8.30 -3.40 20.17
C ILE A 190 7.79 -4.74 19.64
N THR A 191 6.62 -4.70 19.02
CA THR A 191 5.95 -5.83 18.36
C THR A 191 6.41 -6.00 16.91
N GLN A 192 6.11 -7.16 16.32
CA GLN A 192 6.33 -7.39 14.88
C GLN A 192 5.56 -6.37 14.02
N SER A 193 4.35 -5.98 14.45
CA SER A 193 3.54 -4.99 13.72
C SER A 193 4.21 -3.62 13.69
N GLU A 194 4.76 -3.16 14.82
CA GLU A 194 5.49 -1.89 14.91
C GLU A 194 6.78 -1.92 14.09
N ARG A 195 7.51 -3.05 14.09
CA ARG A 195 8.69 -3.23 13.21
C ARG A 195 8.27 -3.16 11.74
N ASN A 196 7.16 -3.81 11.39
CA ASN A 196 6.69 -3.88 10.00
C ASN A 196 6.43 -2.49 9.39
N GLU A 197 6.07 -1.48 10.19
CA GLU A 197 5.87 -0.10 9.69
C GLU A 197 7.04 0.44 8.88
N PHE A 198 8.28 0.02 9.19
CA PHE A 198 9.51 0.47 8.53
C PHE A 198 10.02 -0.48 7.44
N HIS A 199 9.45 -1.69 7.32
CA HIS A 199 10.01 -2.76 6.48
C HIS A 199 9.07 -3.25 5.39
N ILE A 200 7.76 -3.06 5.52
CA ILE A 200 6.81 -3.52 4.50
C ILE A 200 6.67 -2.51 3.38
N SER A 201 6.52 -3.00 2.14
CA SER A 201 6.33 -2.12 0.98
C SER A 201 4.92 -1.55 0.96
N VAL A 202 4.73 -0.43 0.25
CA VAL A 202 3.40 0.17 0.05
C VAL A 202 2.44 -0.84 -0.59
N THR A 203 2.90 -1.58 -1.60
CA THR A 203 2.12 -2.64 -2.24
C THR A 203 1.77 -3.75 -1.24
N ALA A 204 2.68 -4.13 -0.34
CA ALA A 204 2.37 -5.08 0.73
C ALA A 204 1.34 -4.50 1.73
N LYS A 205 1.43 -3.21 2.10
CA LYS A 205 0.42 -2.53 2.96
C LYS A 205 -0.97 -2.61 2.32
N GLU A 206 -1.07 -2.30 1.03
CA GLU A 206 -2.32 -2.40 0.26
C GLU A 206 -2.89 -3.83 0.30
N ILE A 207 -2.06 -4.84 0.03
CA ILE A 207 -2.51 -6.25 0.01
C ILE A 207 -2.91 -6.72 1.41
N ILE A 208 -2.11 -6.46 2.44
CA ILE A 208 -2.40 -6.84 3.82
C ILE A 208 -3.73 -6.21 4.25
N ARG A 209 -3.91 -4.91 4.00
CA ARG A 209 -5.16 -4.19 4.28
C ARG A 209 -6.35 -4.84 3.58
N ALA A 210 -6.20 -5.22 2.31
CA ALA A 210 -7.25 -5.88 1.55
C ALA A 210 -7.59 -7.29 2.10
N LEU A 211 -6.59 -8.02 2.60
CA LEU A 211 -6.73 -9.38 3.12
C LEU A 211 -7.18 -9.47 4.59
N GLU A 212 -7.08 -8.38 5.35
CA GLU A 212 -7.46 -8.31 6.76
C GLU A 212 -8.79 -7.59 7.00
N ASN A 213 -9.22 -6.78 6.04
CA ASN A 213 -10.48 -6.07 6.16
C ASN A 213 -11.65 -7.05 5.95
N ASN A 214 -12.25 -7.49 7.06
CA ASN A 214 -13.38 -8.42 7.08
C ASN A 214 -14.65 -7.91 6.35
N ALA A 215 -14.72 -6.62 6.01
CA ALA A 215 -15.79 -6.09 5.16
C ALA A 215 -15.56 -6.41 3.67
N ILE A 216 -14.38 -6.91 3.32
CA ILE A 216 -14.00 -7.30 1.97
C ILE A 216 -14.33 -8.76 1.75
N ASP A 217 -15.20 -8.98 0.79
CA ASP A 217 -15.42 -10.31 0.24
C ASP A 217 -14.20 -10.71 -0.61
N HIS A 218 -13.34 -11.58 -0.07
CA HIS A 218 -12.15 -12.09 -0.78
C HIS A 218 -12.50 -12.76 -2.12
N GLN A 219 -13.76 -13.17 -2.35
CA GLN A 219 -14.23 -13.67 -3.64
C GLN A 219 -14.22 -12.60 -4.74
N ARG A 220 -14.12 -11.33 -4.36
CA ARG A 220 -14.08 -10.17 -5.27
C ARG A 220 -12.66 -9.65 -5.49
N MET A 221 -11.66 -10.35 -4.98
CA MET A 221 -10.25 -10.05 -5.23
C MET A 221 -9.70 -11.02 -6.26
N VAL A 222 -8.85 -10.52 -7.16
CA VAL A 222 -8.17 -11.33 -8.17
C VAL A 222 -6.68 -11.05 -8.12
N SER A 223 -5.85 -12.09 -8.21
CA SER A 223 -4.39 -11.96 -8.22
C SER A 223 -3.77 -12.55 -9.48
N PHE A 224 -2.80 -11.84 -10.05
CA PHE A 224 -1.96 -12.28 -11.16
C PHE A 224 -0.49 -12.30 -10.72
N PHE A 225 0.13 -13.47 -10.83
CA PHE A 225 1.55 -13.69 -10.56
C PHE A 225 2.31 -13.91 -11.87
N ARG A 226 3.30 -13.04 -12.13
CA ARG A 226 4.23 -13.24 -13.24
C ARG A 226 5.51 -13.89 -12.75
N GLU A 227 5.77 -15.10 -13.24
CA GLU A 227 7.03 -15.81 -13.06
C GLU A 227 7.92 -15.59 -14.31
N ILE A 228 9.21 -15.37 -14.08
CA ILE A 228 10.21 -15.16 -15.15
C ILE A 228 11.19 -16.30 -14.98
N GLU A 229 11.23 -17.24 -15.92
CA GLU A 229 11.91 -18.53 -15.72
C GLU A 229 13.42 -18.37 -15.55
N ASP A 230 14.03 -17.46 -16.31
CA ASP A 230 15.48 -17.25 -16.35
C ASP A 230 15.91 -15.89 -15.75
N ILE A 231 15.19 -15.40 -14.73
CA ILE A 231 15.48 -14.09 -14.12
C ILE A 231 16.92 -13.96 -13.59
N ASP A 232 17.49 -15.06 -13.12
CA ASP A 232 18.87 -15.11 -12.64
C ASP A 232 19.92 -15.09 -13.74
N GLN A 233 19.54 -15.41 -14.98
CA GLN A 233 20.42 -15.37 -16.15
C GLN A 233 20.43 -14.00 -16.84
N LEU A 234 19.53 -13.10 -16.45
CA LEU A 234 19.48 -11.73 -16.97
C LEU A 234 20.71 -10.93 -16.53
N ASP A 235 21.14 -9.98 -17.37
CA ASP A 235 22.17 -9.03 -16.96
C ASP A 235 21.69 -8.17 -15.77
N ALA A 236 22.65 -7.67 -14.98
CA ALA A 236 22.36 -6.93 -13.75
C ALA A 236 21.49 -5.68 -13.95
N ARG A 237 21.55 -5.04 -15.13
CA ARG A 237 20.75 -3.84 -15.42
C ARG A 237 19.30 -4.20 -15.67
N LEU A 238 19.02 -5.31 -16.34
CA LEU A 238 17.65 -5.82 -16.50
C LEU A 238 17.12 -6.41 -15.20
N LYS A 239 17.93 -7.20 -14.48
CA LYS A 239 17.54 -7.80 -13.19
C LYS A 239 17.13 -6.74 -12.17
N SER A 240 17.90 -5.66 -12.04
CA SER A 240 17.59 -4.54 -11.13
C SER A 240 16.34 -3.73 -11.49
N LYS A 241 15.75 -3.92 -12.68
CA LYS A 241 14.44 -3.35 -13.05
C LYS A 241 13.27 -4.28 -12.74
N LEU A 242 13.52 -5.59 -12.63
CA LEU A 242 12.48 -6.62 -12.52
C LEU A 242 12.38 -7.22 -11.12
N ALA A 243 13.48 -7.25 -10.38
CA ALA A 243 13.55 -7.79 -9.03
C ALA A 243 14.23 -6.80 -8.07
N ASP A 244 13.92 -6.96 -6.79
CA ASP A 244 14.73 -6.37 -5.72
C ASP A 244 15.93 -7.30 -5.48
N THR A 245 17.07 -6.73 -5.08
CA THR A 245 18.34 -7.48 -4.96
C THR A 245 18.66 -7.93 -3.54
N ASP A 246 17.84 -7.57 -2.56
CA ASP A 246 18.09 -7.86 -1.15
C ASP A 246 17.30 -9.09 -0.66
N ASN A 247 17.97 -9.98 0.07
CA ASN A 247 17.38 -11.25 0.53
C ASN A 247 16.13 -11.04 1.41
N GLU A 248 16.07 -9.94 2.16
CA GLU A 248 14.91 -9.61 2.98
C GLU A 248 13.66 -9.36 2.11
N THR A 249 13.78 -8.59 1.01
CA THR A 249 12.67 -8.37 0.08
C THR A 249 12.18 -9.66 -0.57
N GLU A 250 13.06 -10.61 -0.88
CA GLU A 250 12.65 -11.89 -1.43
C GLU A 250 11.82 -12.71 -0.43
N VAL A 251 12.25 -12.77 0.84
CA VAL A 251 11.51 -13.42 1.91
C VAL A 251 10.13 -12.78 2.10
N LEU A 252 10.07 -11.45 2.21
CA LEU A 252 8.81 -10.72 2.39
C LEU A 252 7.88 -10.84 1.17
N LEU A 253 8.43 -10.90 -0.05
CA LEU A 253 7.66 -11.12 -1.27
C LEU A 253 7.07 -12.53 -1.31
N ASN A 254 7.83 -13.54 -0.89
CA ASN A 254 7.33 -14.91 -0.82
C ASN A 254 6.24 -15.06 0.25
N GLU A 255 6.39 -14.38 1.39
CA GLU A 255 5.37 -14.34 2.43
C GLU A 255 4.06 -13.71 1.91
N ILE A 256 4.11 -12.54 1.26
CA ILE A 256 2.89 -11.91 0.74
C ILE A 256 2.23 -12.76 -0.34
N LYS A 257 3.01 -13.40 -1.23
CA LYS A 257 2.49 -14.34 -2.24
C LYS A 257 1.81 -15.54 -1.57
N SER A 258 2.38 -16.07 -0.49
CA SER A 258 1.80 -17.18 0.28
C SER A 258 0.47 -16.75 0.92
N ASN A 259 0.44 -15.58 1.57
CA ASN A 259 -0.76 -15.05 2.23
C ASN A 259 -1.91 -14.85 1.23
N ILE A 260 -1.62 -14.35 0.01
CA ILE A 260 -2.62 -14.24 -1.05
C ILE A 260 -3.14 -15.62 -1.45
N ARG A 261 -2.25 -16.59 -1.69
CA ARG A 261 -2.62 -17.94 -2.11
C ARG A 261 -3.47 -18.68 -1.10
N GLU A 262 -3.23 -18.43 0.19
CA GLU A 262 -4.00 -19.00 1.30
C GLU A 262 -5.40 -18.37 1.42
N LYS A 263 -5.50 -17.05 1.26
CA LYS A 263 -6.74 -16.30 1.55
C LYS A 263 -7.69 -16.12 0.36
N LEU A 264 -7.19 -16.10 -0.88
CA LEU A 264 -8.03 -15.94 -2.07
C LEU A 264 -8.55 -17.29 -2.60
N PRO A 265 -9.73 -17.33 -3.24
CA PRO A 265 -10.18 -18.53 -3.98
C PRO A 265 -9.23 -18.90 -5.11
N ARG A 266 -9.06 -20.20 -5.40
CA ARG A 266 -8.11 -20.66 -6.43
C ARG A 266 -8.48 -20.18 -7.83
N GLU A 267 -9.77 -20.07 -8.13
CA GLU A 267 -10.30 -19.56 -9.39
C GLU A 267 -9.96 -18.08 -9.64
N ASN A 268 -9.59 -17.35 -8.59
CA ASN A 268 -9.19 -15.94 -8.66
C ASN A 268 -7.66 -15.78 -8.65
N GLN A 269 -6.91 -16.87 -8.68
CA GLN A 269 -5.45 -16.87 -8.67
C GLN A 269 -4.92 -17.31 -10.03
N PHE A 270 -4.22 -16.40 -10.70
CA PHE A 270 -3.64 -16.64 -12.01
C PHE A 270 -2.12 -16.55 -11.93
N THR A 271 -1.42 -17.51 -12.54
CA THR A 271 0.03 -17.47 -12.71
C THR A 271 0.34 -17.64 -14.18
N TYR A 272 1.24 -16.81 -14.71
CA TYR A 272 1.75 -16.93 -16.06
C TYR A 272 3.27 -16.79 -16.06
N ARG A 273 3.90 -17.48 -17.02
CA ARG A 273 5.36 -17.54 -17.16
C ARG A 273 5.80 -16.83 -18.42
N VAL A 274 6.96 -16.18 -18.34
CA VAL A 274 7.60 -15.42 -19.42
C VAL A 274 9.10 -15.63 -19.42
#